data_AF-A0A958P8K7-F1
#
_entry.id   AF-A0A958P8K7-F1
#
_cell.length_a   1.000
_cell.length_b   1.000
_cell.length_c   1.000
_cell.angle_alpha   90.00
_cell.angle_beta   90.00
_cell.angle_gamma   90.00
#
_symmetry.space_group_name_H-M   'P 1'
#
loop_
_entity.id
_entity.type
_entity.pdbx_description
1 polymer ?
#
loop_
_entity_poly.entity_id
_entity_poly.type
_entity_poly.pdbx_seq_one_letter_code
_entity_poly.pdbx_strand_id
1 'polypeptide(L)'
;ALAEVIPNLGKRLNYLAMLANVATLTGLLGTIQGLIMAFQAVAFADPSQKQVVLAQGISLAMNTTFLGLVVAIPVMVVYSYLHARQNRILEEVSEHSAKVVDWLTTRHYVPFVHNEAFPADLGEKELAALKEQPPAAPNTKAG
;
A
#
# COMPACT_ATOMS: atom_id res chain seq x y z
N ALA A 1 12.86 -5.00 -10.03
CA ALA A 1 13.71 -4.89 -8.83
C ALA A 1 13.00 -4.14 -7.70
N LEU A 2 12.70 -2.84 -7.80
CA LEU A 2 12.07 -2.08 -6.69
C LEU A 2 10.70 -2.61 -6.25
N ALA A 3 9.84 -2.98 -7.20
CA ALA A 3 8.51 -3.54 -6.93
C ALA A 3 8.53 -4.86 -6.11
N GLU A 4 9.65 -5.58 -6.11
CA GLU A 4 9.81 -6.85 -5.39
C GLU A 4 10.29 -6.65 -3.95
N VAL A 5 11.02 -5.56 -3.67
CA VAL A 5 11.61 -5.28 -2.35
C VAL A 5 10.62 -4.54 -1.44
N ILE A 6 9.75 -3.69 -2.02
CA ILE A 6 8.69 -2.94 -1.31
C ILE A 6 7.81 -3.84 -0.41
N PRO A 7 7.26 -4.98 -0.88
CA PRO A 7 6.43 -5.83 -0.04
C PRO A 7 7.20 -6.51 1.09
N ASN A 8 8.51 -6.75 0.96
CA ASN A 8 9.31 -7.41 2.00
C ASN A 8 9.59 -6.50 3.20
N LEU A 9 9.68 -5.18 2.98
CA LEU A 9 9.85 -4.20 4.06
C LEU A 9 8.55 -3.99 4.87
N GLY A 10 7.39 -4.05 4.21
CA GLY A 10 6.08 -3.85 4.85
C GLY A 10 5.51 -5.06 5.59
N LYS A 11 5.96 -6.29 5.28
CA LYS A 11 5.44 -7.53 5.90
C LYS A 11 5.46 -7.47 7.43
N ARG A 12 6.56 -7.02 8.03
CA ARG A 12 6.71 -6.94 9.49
C ARG A 12 5.80 -5.89 10.14
N LEU A 13 5.50 -4.82 9.40
CA LEU A 13 4.66 -3.72 9.89
C LEU A 13 3.17 -4.08 9.83
N ASN A 14 2.75 -4.78 8.78
CA ASN A 14 1.38 -5.26 8.66
C ASN A 14 0.98 -6.20 9.81
N TYR A 15 1.91 -7.00 10.34
CA TYR A 15 1.62 -7.82 11.53
C TYR A 15 1.30 -6.98 12.77
N LEU A 16 1.95 -5.82 12.96
CA LEU A 16 1.65 -4.92 14.07
C LEU A 16 0.25 -4.33 13.98
N ALA A 17 -0.15 -3.87 12.78
CA ALA A 17 -1.51 -3.38 12.55
C ALA A 17 -2.55 -4.48 12.77
N MET A 18 -2.27 -5.69 12.27
CA MET A 18 -3.14 -6.84 12.48
C MET A 18 -3.29 -7.16 13.97
N LEU A 19 -2.20 -7.15 14.73
CA LEU A 19 -2.24 -7.40 16.18
C LEU A 19 -3.05 -6.35 16.94
N ALA A 20 -2.95 -5.06 16.59
CA ALA A 20 -3.77 -4.01 17.20
C ALA A 20 -5.28 -4.25 16.96
N ASN A 21 -5.63 -4.62 15.72
CA ASN A 21 -7.01 -4.95 15.35
C ASN A 21 -7.50 -6.20 16.10
N VAL A 22 -6.70 -7.26 16.14
CA VAL A 22 -7.02 -8.50 16.85
C VAL A 22 -7.21 -8.21 18.35
N ALA A 23 -6.32 -7.45 18.99
CA ALA A 23 -6.44 -7.08 20.40
C ALA A 23 -7.77 -6.35 20.70
N THR A 24 -8.18 -5.42 19.83
CA THR A 24 -9.45 -4.70 19.97
C THR A 24 -10.64 -5.65 19.83
N LEU A 25 -10.62 -6.52 18.82
CA LEU A 25 -11.66 -7.52 18.60
C LEU A 25 -11.74 -8.54 19.75
N THR A 26 -10.60 -8.94 20.33
CA THR A 26 -10.54 -9.80 21.50
C THR A 26 -11.17 -9.14 22.72
N GLY A 27 -10.97 -7.83 22.93
CA GLY A 27 -11.64 -7.07 24.01
C GLY A 27 -13.17 -7.04 23.84
N LEU A 28 -13.65 -6.77 22.63
CA LEU A 28 -15.07 -6.83 22.28
C LEU A 28 -15.66 -8.25 22.48
N LEU A 29 -14.93 -9.28 22.10
CA LEU A 29 -15.33 -10.67 22.34
C LEU A 29 -15.42 -10.97 23.85
N GLY A 30 -14.49 -10.42 24.65
CA GLY A 30 -14.53 -10.49 26.11
C GLY A 30 -15.80 -9.87 26.71
N THR A 31 -16.25 -8.71 26.19
CA THR A 31 -17.53 -8.13 26.64
C THR A 31 -18.72 -9.04 26.38
N ILE A 32 -18.76 -9.68 25.22
CA ILE A 32 -19.85 -10.61 24.87
C ILE A 32 -19.82 -11.81 25.82
N GLN A 33 -18.64 -12.39 26.06
CA GLN A 33 -18.50 -13.51 26.99
C GLN A 33 -18.93 -13.14 28.42
N GLY A 34 -18.54 -11.96 28.92
CA GLY A 34 -18.92 -11.49 30.26
C GLY A 34 -20.42 -11.28 30.40
N LEU A 35 -21.08 -10.72 29.38
CA LEU A 35 -22.53 -10.54 29.38
C LEU A 35 -23.28 -11.88 29.32
N ILE A 36 -22.80 -12.85 28.53
CA ILE A 36 -23.39 -14.21 28.50
C ILE A 36 -23.35 -14.84 29.90
N MET A 37 -22.20 -14.76 30.57
CA MET A 37 -22.06 -15.27 31.94
C MET A 37 -22.96 -14.53 32.93
N ALA A 38 -23.09 -13.20 32.79
CA ALA A 38 -23.95 -12.39 33.63
C ALA A 38 -25.42 -12.83 33.53
N PHE A 39 -25.94 -12.98 32.31
CA PHE A 39 -27.33 -13.38 32.09
C PHE A 39 -27.59 -14.83 32.50
N GLN A 40 -26.63 -15.74 32.30
CA GLN A 40 -26.72 -17.11 32.80
C GLN A 40 -26.79 -17.14 34.34
N ALA A 41 -25.95 -16.37 35.02
CA ALA A 41 -25.95 -16.32 36.48
C ALA A 41 -27.25 -15.74 37.05
N VAL A 42 -27.84 -14.74 36.38
CA VAL A 42 -29.14 -14.15 36.77
C VAL A 42 -30.30 -15.13 36.65
N ALA A 43 -30.24 -16.09 35.73
CA ALA A 43 -31.29 -17.10 35.56
C ALA A 43 -31.45 -18.01 36.78
N PHE A 44 -30.35 -18.28 37.50
CA PHE A 44 -30.34 -19.16 38.68
C PHE A 44 -30.22 -18.41 40.02
N ALA A 45 -30.01 -17.08 40.00
CA ALA A 45 -29.83 -16.28 41.21
C ALA A 45 -31.16 -15.92 41.91
N ASP A 46 -31.10 -15.76 43.23
CA ASP A 46 -32.22 -15.28 44.03
C ASP A 46 -32.64 -13.85 43.66
N PRO A 47 -33.94 -13.51 43.74
CA PRO A 47 -34.46 -12.18 43.36
C PRO A 47 -33.75 -11.00 44.03
N SER A 48 -33.30 -11.16 45.27
CA SER A 48 -32.56 -10.13 46.02
C SER A 48 -31.13 -9.93 45.52
N GLN A 49 -30.53 -10.94 44.88
CA GLN A 49 -29.13 -10.93 44.40
C GLN A 49 -29.00 -10.73 42.89
N LYS A 50 -30.09 -10.92 42.12
CA LYS A 50 -30.10 -10.78 40.66
C LYS A 50 -29.48 -9.47 40.16
N GLN A 51 -29.80 -8.34 40.81
CA GLN A 51 -29.24 -7.04 40.44
C GLN A 51 -27.73 -6.97 40.66
N VAL A 52 -27.23 -7.49 41.78
CA VAL A 52 -25.81 -7.46 42.14
C VAL A 52 -25.00 -8.32 41.18
N VAL A 53 -25.48 -9.54 40.90
CA VAL A 53 -24.81 -10.49 39.99
C VAL A 53 -24.78 -9.96 38.55
N LEU A 54 -25.88 -9.34 38.09
CA LEU A 54 -25.92 -8.71 36.78
C LEU A 54 -24.91 -7.55 36.68
N ALA A 55 -24.88 -6.67 37.69
CA ALA A 55 -23.97 -5.53 37.73
C ALA A 55 -22.50 -5.96 37.73
N GLN A 56 -22.16 -7.03 38.47
CA GLN A 56 -20.81 -7.60 38.47
C GLN A 56 -20.42 -8.13 37.08
N GLY A 57 -21.32 -8.84 36.40
CA GLY A 57 -21.03 -9.38 35.06
C GLY A 57 -20.85 -8.28 34.01
N ILE A 58 -21.62 -7.19 34.08
CA ILE A 58 -21.45 -6.00 33.23
C ILE A 58 -20.11 -5.31 33.53
N SER A 59 -19.77 -5.14 34.81
CA SER A 59 -18.49 -4.54 35.21
C SER A 59 -17.30 -5.33 34.69
N LEU A 60 -17.35 -6.67 34.82
CA LEU A 60 -16.32 -7.55 34.27
C LEU A 60 -16.21 -7.39 32.75
N ALA A 61 -17.35 -7.41 32.05
CA ALA A 61 -17.39 -7.20 30.60
C ALA A 61 -16.71 -5.88 30.22
N MET A 62 -17.11 -4.76 30.83
CA MET A 62 -16.51 -3.45 30.53
C MET A 62 -14.99 -3.39 30.80
N ASN A 63 -14.52 -4.05 31.85
CA ASN A 63 -13.08 -4.10 32.16
C ASN A 63 -12.27 -4.85 31.08
N THR A 64 -12.81 -5.92 30.49
CA THR A 64 -12.12 -6.63 29.40
C THR A 64 -11.91 -5.77 28.15
N THR A 65 -12.89 -4.93 27.79
CA THR A 65 -12.76 -3.96 26.70
C THR A 65 -11.74 -2.88 27.02
N PHE A 66 -11.74 -2.37 28.26
CA PHE A 66 -10.72 -1.42 28.70
C PHE A 66 -9.32 -2.00 28.51
N LEU A 67 -9.06 -3.23 28.95
CA LEU A 67 -7.76 -3.89 28.77
C LEU A 67 -7.41 -4.10 27.29
N GLY A 68 -8.37 -4.48 26.45
CA GLY A 68 -8.17 -4.62 25.00
C GLY A 68 -7.76 -3.30 24.34
N LEU A 69 -8.38 -2.19 24.73
CA LEU A 69 -8.04 -0.85 24.23
C LEU A 69 -6.70 -0.35 24.77
N VAL A 70 -6.39 -0.60 26.04
CA VAL A 70 -5.10 -0.24 26.67
C VAL A 70 -3.94 -0.89 25.92
N VAL A 71 -4.10 -2.10 25.39
CA VAL A 71 -3.07 -2.76 24.56
C VAL A 71 -3.12 -2.29 23.10
N ALA A 72 -4.31 -2.11 22.52
CA ALA A 72 -4.45 -1.76 21.10
C ALA A 72 -3.90 -0.36 20.76
N ILE A 73 -4.18 0.65 21.60
CA ILE A 73 -3.75 2.04 21.38
C ILE A 73 -2.23 2.17 21.24
N PRO A 74 -1.39 1.71 22.19
CA PRO A 74 0.06 1.86 22.07
C PRO A 74 0.63 1.08 20.89
N VAL A 75 0.10 -0.10 20.58
CA VAL A 75 0.52 -0.87 19.40
C VAL A 75 0.22 -0.10 18.11
N MET A 76 -0.94 0.55 18.02
CA MET A 76 -1.32 1.37 16.87
C MET A 76 -0.42 2.60 16.71
N VAL A 77 -0.04 3.26 17.81
CA VAL A 77 0.89 4.40 17.80
C VAL A 77 2.27 3.97 17.29
N VAL A 78 2.80 2.84 17.79
CA VAL A 78 4.09 2.29 17.35
C VAL A 78 4.02 1.90 15.87
N TYR A 79 2.93 1.27 15.42
CA TYR A 79 2.71 0.94 14.02
C TYR A 79 2.76 2.20 13.13
N SER A 80 2.04 3.27 13.51
CA SER A 80 2.02 4.52 12.77
C SER A 80 3.41 5.15 12.63
N TYR A 81 4.19 5.15 13.72
CA TYR A 81 5.55 5.69 13.71
C TYR A 81 6.50 4.90 12.80
N LEU A 82 6.49 3.56 12.89
CA LEU A 82 7.35 2.74 12.03
C LEU A 82 6.89 2.79 10.56
N HIS A 83 5.58 2.85 10.31
CA HIS A 83 5.03 2.98 8.96
C HIS A 83 5.45 4.29 8.30
N ALA A 84 5.43 5.41 9.03
CA ALA A 84 5.95 6.69 8.54
C ALA A 84 7.44 6.61 8.18
N ARG A 85 8.25 5.92 8.99
CA ARG A 85 9.67 5.70 8.70
C ARG A 85 9.89 4.81 7.48
N GLN A 86 9.09 3.77 7.30
CA GLN A 86 9.13 2.92 6.11
C GLN A 86 8.87 3.73 4.84
N ASN A 87 7.83 4.57 4.84
CA ASN A 87 7.47 5.38 3.68
C ASN A 87 8.60 6.35 3.30
N ARG A 88 9.25 7.00 4.26
CA ARG A 88 10.41 7.87 3.99
C ARG A 88 11.54 7.13 3.29
N ILE A 89 11.86 5.92 3.74
CA ILE A 89 12.91 5.10 3.09
C ILE A 89 12.51 4.73 1.66
N LEU A 90 11.22 4.41 1.42
CA LEU A 90 10.74 4.12 0.07
C LEU A 90 10.80 5.33 -0.86
N GLU A 91 10.45 6.52 -0.35
CA GLU A 91 10.58 7.78 -1.09
C GLU A 91 12.04 8.07 -1.45
N GLU A 92 12.96 7.95 -0.47
CA GLU A 92 14.40 8.13 -0.70
C GLU A 92 14.91 7.15 -1.78
N VAL A 93 14.56 5.87 -1.69
CA VAL A 93 14.98 4.86 -2.68
C VAL A 93 14.43 5.16 -4.08
N SER A 94 13.17 5.61 -4.16
CA SER A 94 12.54 6.00 -5.43
C SER A 94 13.23 7.20 -6.06
N GLU A 95 13.52 8.23 -5.25
CA GLU A 95 14.22 9.43 -5.70
C GLU A 95 15.64 9.13 -6.20
N HIS A 96 16.41 8.33 -5.46
CA HIS A 96 17.76 7.93 -5.87
C HIS A 96 17.73 7.10 -7.16
N SER A 97 16.74 6.21 -7.31
CA SER A 97 16.58 5.40 -8.51
C SER A 97 16.23 6.27 -9.73
N ALA A 98 15.35 7.25 -9.57
CA ALA A 98 15.01 8.20 -10.62
C ALA A 98 16.22 9.02 -11.06
N LYS A 99 17.04 9.51 -10.10
CA LYS A 99 18.31 10.18 -10.40
C LYS A 99 19.25 9.26 -11.18
N VAL A 100 19.47 8.02 -10.75
CA VAL A 100 20.36 7.10 -11.48
C VAL A 100 19.91 6.89 -12.93
N VAL A 101 18.61 6.76 -13.18
CA VAL A 101 18.05 6.61 -14.53
C VAL A 101 18.26 7.89 -15.36
N ASP A 102 18.02 9.06 -14.77
CA ASP A 102 18.27 10.35 -15.42
C ASP A 102 19.75 10.47 -15.84
N TRP A 103 20.68 10.23 -14.91
CA TRP A 103 22.12 10.28 -15.17
C TRP A 103 22.58 9.29 -16.26
N LEU A 104 21.98 8.08 -16.33
CA LEU A 104 22.27 7.13 -17.40
C LEU A 104 21.68 7.58 -18.75
N THR A 105 20.48 8.16 -18.74
CA THR A 105 19.80 8.64 -19.95
C THR A 105 20.51 9.87 -20.52
N THR A 106 20.91 10.83 -19.69
CA THR A 106 21.64 12.04 -20.12
C THR A 106 22.98 11.69 -20.79
N ARG A 107 23.62 10.56 -20.44
CA ARG A 107 24.87 10.12 -21.11
C ARG A 107 24.67 9.47 -22.48
N HIS A 108 23.44 9.12 -22.88
CA HIS A 108 23.13 8.40 -24.15
C HIS A 108 21.79 8.83 -24.81
N TYR A 109 21.42 10.11 -24.73
CA TYR A 109 20.22 10.62 -25.40
C TYR A 109 20.58 11.63 -26.50
N VAL A 110 20.72 11.15 -27.73
CA VAL A 110 20.45 11.98 -28.90
C VAL A 110 18.93 11.90 -29.11
N PRO A 111 18.14 12.94 -28.80
CA PRO A 111 16.75 12.94 -29.21
C PRO A 111 16.72 12.88 -30.75
N PHE A 112 16.17 11.81 -31.31
CA PHE A 112 15.83 11.79 -32.72
C PHE A 112 14.62 12.72 -32.88
N VAL A 113 14.89 14.00 -33.12
CA VAL A 113 13.88 15.02 -33.37
C VAL A 113 13.11 14.60 -34.61
N HIS A 114 11.86 14.16 -34.43
CA HIS A 114 10.95 13.72 -35.49
C HIS A 114 10.51 14.85 -36.46
N ASN A 115 11.21 15.98 -36.47
CA ASN A 115 10.87 17.17 -37.25
C ASN A 115 11.77 17.40 -38.48
N GLU A 116 12.82 16.61 -38.68
CA GLU A 116 13.70 16.73 -39.86
C GLU A 116 13.54 15.59 -40.88
N ALA A 117 12.74 14.56 -40.59
CA ALA A 117 12.55 13.42 -41.48
C ALA A 117 11.38 13.56 -42.47
N PHE A 118 10.39 14.41 -42.18
CA PHE A 118 9.24 14.66 -43.05
C PHE A 118 8.82 16.13 -42.97
N PRO A 119 9.27 16.99 -43.90
CA PRO A 119 8.73 18.34 -44.03
C PRO A 119 7.22 18.23 -44.33
N ALA A 120 6.39 18.79 -43.44
CA ALA A 120 4.94 18.80 -43.55
C ALA A 120 4.41 19.75 -44.64
N ASP A 121 5.32 20.29 -45.45
CA ASP A 121 5.13 21.31 -46.47
C ASP A 121 5.57 20.86 -47.88
N LEU A 122 5.65 19.54 -48.11
CA LEU A 122 5.70 18.98 -49.47
C LEU A 122 4.35 19.20 -50.18
N GLY A 123 4.22 20.34 -50.86
CA GLY A 123 3.08 20.64 -51.72
C GLY A 123 2.87 19.53 -52.76
N GLU A 124 1.60 19.24 -53.08
CA GLU A 124 1.15 18.14 -53.95
C GLU A 124 1.92 17.95 -55.27
N LYS A 125 2.62 19.00 -55.73
CA LYS A 125 3.45 18.96 -56.95
C LYS A 125 4.72 18.13 -56.80
N GLU A 126 5.32 18.01 -55.61
CA GLU A 126 6.52 17.18 -55.39
C GLU A 126 6.17 15.69 -55.21
N LEU A 127 5.02 15.38 -54.61
CA LEU A 127 4.52 14.00 -54.49
C LEU A 127 4.22 13.36 -55.85
N ALA A 128 3.85 14.17 -56.84
CA ALA A 128 3.63 13.73 -58.22
C ALA A 128 4.94 13.37 -58.95
N ALA A 129 6.06 14.04 -58.62
CA ALA A 129 7.36 13.77 -59.23
C ALA A 129 7.98 12.45 -58.73
N LEU A 130 7.64 12.02 -57.51
CA LEU A 130 8.10 10.75 -56.93
C LEU A 130 7.34 9.51 -57.46
N LYS A 131 6.26 9.69 -58.23
CA LYS A 131 5.50 8.57 -58.83
C LYS A 131 6.03 8.10 -60.19
N GLU A 132 6.93 8.82 -60.84
CA GLU A 132 7.43 8.46 -62.19
C GLU A 132 8.79 7.77 -62.24
N GLN A 133 9.49 7.55 -61.13
CA GLN A 133 10.77 6.83 -61.15
C GLN A 133 10.60 5.34 -60.81
N PRO A 134 10.85 4.41 -61.75
CA PRO A 134 10.77 2.96 -61.49
C PRO A 134 11.93 2.49 -60.60
N PRO A 135 11.80 1.34 -59.92
CA PRO A 135 12.70 0.95 -58.84
C PRO A 135 14.09 0.55 -59.35
N ALA A 136 15.12 1.30 -58.94
CA ALA A 136 16.51 0.90 -59.11
C ALA A 136 16.98 0.12 -57.88
N ALA A 137 17.08 -1.20 -58.01
CA ALA A 137 17.91 -2.06 -57.17
C ALA A 137 19.35 -2.10 -57.72
N PRO A 138 20.25 -2.87 -57.10
CA PRO A 138 20.98 -2.66 -55.85
C PRO A 138 22.44 -2.25 -56.14
N ASN A 139 23.21 -1.76 -55.16
CA ASN A 139 24.68 -1.83 -55.28
C ASN A 139 25.41 -2.12 -53.97
N THR A 140 26.02 -3.30 -54.01
CA THR A 140 27.05 -3.90 -53.18
C THR A 140 28.38 -3.12 -53.25
N LYS A 141 29.25 -3.34 -52.24
CA LYS A 141 30.67 -2.92 -52.06
C LYS A 141 30.83 -1.67 -51.19
N ALA A 142 31.80 -1.57 -50.28
CA ALA A 142 33.10 -2.24 -50.10
C ALA A 142 33.37 -2.39 -48.57
N GLY A 143 34.21 -3.29 -48.07
CA GLY A 143 35.56 -3.62 -48.57
C GLY A 143 36.53 -2.60 -48.01
#